data_AF-A0A925W0W3-F1
#
_entry.id   AF-A0A925W0W3-F1
#
_cell.length_a   1.000
_cell.length_b   1.000
_cell.length_c   1.000
_cell.angle_alpha   90.00
_cell.angle_beta   90.00
_cell.angle_gamma   90.00
#
_symmetry.space_group_name_H-M   'P 1'
#
loop_
_entity.id
_entity.type
_entity.pdbx_description
1 polymer ?
#
loop_
_entity_poly.entity_id
_entity_poly.type
_entity_poly.pdbx_seq_one_letter_code
_entity_poly.pdbx_strand_id
1 'polypeptide(L)'
;MNRKLGLQSELRIGVVLVTNAHRGLQMGMAEARHAATLLRKSVVFAEQRVEADPQLVTSAAQRLVEDHRVCAIVGGVDAPTCLALHRFAAVNDVLYFNPASSSDELRGLNCSRQTFHVEASDQMRGDALALEPSASRTQALCTTWDSSLVRYGADTLNARFHAQFGEDMSDRAWNEWFAIKALWETFARTGANSSAQLLAALEQSSTRFDGHKGRSLSFRTWDHQLRQPMYVRVQDSAGATSVSELPVTSAAGGGAAGLDLLGAKEEARLCQWGARP
;
A
#
# COMPACT_ATOMS: atom_id res chain seq x y z
N MET A 1 -15.93 40.04 -18.20
CA MET A 1 -15.50 39.63 -16.84
C MET A 1 -14.99 38.18 -16.92
N ASN A 2 -13.74 38.01 -17.35
CA ASN A 2 -13.11 36.69 -17.54
C ASN A 2 -12.74 36.10 -16.19
N ARG A 3 -13.61 35.26 -15.62
CA ARG A 3 -13.18 34.28 -14.61
C ARG A 3 -12.30 33.27 -15.33
N LYS A 4 -10.98 33.43 -15.24
CA LYS A 4 -10.08 32.27 -15.34
C LYS A 4 -10.59 31.27 -14.30
N LEU A 5 -11.30 30.23 -14.73
CA LEU A 5 -11.43 29.02 -13.94
C LEU A 5 -9.98 28.57 -13.72
N GLY A 6 -9.42 28.86 -12.53
CA GLY A 6 -8.17 28.24 -12.13
C GLY A 6 -8.39 26.75 -12.28
N LEU A 7 -7.58 26.09 -13.12
CA LEU A 7 -7.63 24.63 -13.22
C LEU A 7 -7.51 24.10 -11.80
N GLN A 8 -8.58 23.51 -11.28
CA GLN A 8 -8.49 22.77 -10.03
C GLN A 8 -7.45 21.69 -10.24
N SER A 9 -6.50 21.55 -9.32
CA SER A 9 -5.53 20.45 -9.38
C SER A 9 -6.31 19.13 -9.43
N GLU A 10 -5.95 18.28 -10.41
CA GLU A 10 -6.56 16.97 -10.63
C GLU A 10 -5.52 15.90 -10.35
N LEU A 11 -5.87 14.93 -9.51
CA LEU A 11 -5.06 13.75 -9.25
C LEU A 11 -5.39 12.66 -10.28
N ARG A 12 -4.39 12.12 -10.98
CA ARG A 12 -4.56 11.06 -11.98
C ARG A 12 -3.80 9.81 -11.57
N ILE A 13 -4.54 8.74 -11.28
CA ILE A 13 -3.97 7.46 -10.85
C ILE A 13 -4.25 6.40 -11.91
N GLY A 14 -3.22 5.70 -12.33
CA GLY A 14 -3.32 4.52 -13.19
C GLY A 14 -3.50 3.27 -12.36
N VAL A 15 -4.40 2.39 -12.78
CA VAL A 15 -4.71 1.14 -12.07
C VAL A 15 -4.56 -0.02 -13.04
N VAL A 16 -3.63 -0.92 -12.75
CA VAL A 16 -3.41 -2.14 -13.53
C VAL A 16 -4.11 -3.29 -12.82
N LEU A 17 -5.20 -3.76 -13.42
CA LEU A 17 -6.07 -4.81 -12.91
C LEU A 17 -5.74 -6.12 -13.63
N VAL A 18 -5.19 -7.06 -12.89
CA VAL A 18 -4.88 -8.41 -13.33
C VAL A 18 -5.91 -9.37 -12.74
N THR A 19 -6.77 -9.95 -13.58
CA THR A 19 -7.97 -10.71 -13.18
C THR A 19 -9.09 -9.85 -12.54
N ASN A 20 -10.21 -10.48 -12.17
CA ASN A 20 -11.34 -9.82 -11.50
C ASN A 20 -11.17 -9.71 -9.97
N ALA A 21 -10.04 -10.14 -9.41
CA ALA A 21 -9.86 -10.29 -7.95
C ALA A 21 -9.46 -9.00 -7.20
N HIS A 22 -9.51 -7.82 -7.82
CA HIS A 22 -9.03 -6.55 -7.26
C HIS A 22 -10.08 -5.74 -6.51
N ARG A 23 -10.79 -6.40 -5.58
CA ARG A 23 -11.88 -5.78 -4.81
C ARG A 23 -11.41 -4.63 -3.91
N GLY A 24 -10.18 -4.73 -3.38
CA GLY A 24 -9.56 -3.67 -2.60
C GLY A 24 -9.36 -2.39 -3.40
N LEU A 25 -8.84 -2.51 -4.64
CA LEU A 25 -8.70 -1.37 -5.55
C LEU A 25 -10.06 -0.76 -5.89
N GLN A 26 -11.06 -1.60 -6.16
CA GLN A 26 -12.42 -1.13 -6.48
C GLN A 26 -13.04 -0.32 -5.35
N MET A 27 -12.96 -0.80 -4.10
CA MET A 27 -13.45 -0.08 -2.93
C MET A 27 -12.67 1.21 -2.69
N GLY A 28 -11.32 1.16 -2.74
CA GLY A 28 -10.48 2.33 -2.56
C GLY A 28 -10.77 3.44 -3.57
N MET A 29 -10.97 3.08 -4.84
CA MET A 29 -11.36 4.03 -5.89
C MET A 29 -12.75 4.63 -5.65
N ALA A 30 -13.72 3.80 -5.23
CA ALA A 30 -15.08 4.27 -4.94
C ALA A 30 -15.09 5.25 -3.75
N GLU A 31 -14.39 4.94 -2.66
CA GLU A 31 -14.28 5.82 -1.50
C GLU A 31 -13.54 7.12 -1.84
N ALA A 32 -12.44 7.05 -2.61
CA ALA A 32 -11.71 8.24 -3.04
C ALA A 32 -12.58 9.16 -3.94
N ARG A 33 -13.35 8.60 -4.88
CA ARG A 33 -14.29 9.37 -5.72
C ARG A 33 -15.38 10.05 -4.88
N HIS A 34 -15.92 9.33 -3.89
CA HIS A 34 -16.92 9.88 -2.99
C HIS A 34 -16.35 11.04 -2.16
N ALA A 35 -15.18 10.83 -1.53
CA ALA A 35 -14.49 11.86 -0.77
C ALA A 35 -14.12 13.08 -1.64
N ALA A 36 -13.71 12.86 -2.88
CA ALA A 36 -13.40 13.94 -3.83
C ALA A 36 -14.61 14.82 -4.12
N THR A 37 -15.78 14.20 -4.29
CA THR A 37 -17.05 14.92 -4.46
C THR A 37 -17.37 15.80 -3.25
N LEU A 38 -17.23 15.26 -2.04
CA LEU A 38 -17.48 16.00 -0.80
C LEU A 38 -16.51 17.17 -0.61
N LEU A 39 -15.23 16.97 -0.94
CA LEU A 39 -14.17 17.98 -0.80
C LEU A 39 -14.06 18.94 -2.00
N ARG A 40 -14.90 18.77 -3.04
CA ARG A 40 -14.84 19.54 -4.30
C ARG A 40 -13.45 19.53 -4.94
N LYS A 41 -12.82 18.35 -4.96
CA LYS A 41 -11.54 18.08 -5.64
C LYS A 41 -11.75 17.11 -6.80
N SER A 42 -10.80 17.07 -7.75
CA SER A 42 -10.84 16.13 -8.88
C SER A 42 -9.86 14.97 -8.69
N VAL A 43 -10.35 13.74 -8.82
CA VAL A 43 -9.54 12.52 -8.93
C VAL A 43 -10.05 11.68 -10.09
N VAL A 44 -9.12 11.24 -10.93
CA VAL A 44 -9.38 10.41 -12.11
C VAL A 44 -8.59 9.12 -11.98
N PHE A 45 -9.29 8.00 -12.18
CA PHE A 45 -8.68 6.68 -12.27
C PHE A 45 -8.74 6.20 -13.72
N ALA A 46 -7.58 5.89 -14.29
CA ALA A 46 -7.49 5.22 -15.58
C ALA A 46 -7.18 3.75 -15.32
N GLU A 47 -8.07 2.86 -15.77
CA GLU A 47 -7.96 1.41 -15.53
C GLU A 47 -7.47 0.70 -16.79
N GLN A 48 -6.52 -0.22 -16.63
CA GLN A 48 -6.10 -1.16 -17.67
C GLN A 48 -6.27 -2.59 -17.13
N ARG A 49 -7.08 -3.39 -17.81
CA ARG A 49 -7.27 -4.81 -17.50
C ARG A 49 -6.38 -5.65 -18.41
N VAL A 50 -5.52 -6.48 -17.82
CA VAL A 50 -4.59 -7.35 -18.54
C VAL A 50 -4.44 -8.70 -17.81
N GLU A 51 -3.85 -9.68 -18.48
CA GLU A 51 -3.47 -10.94 -17.86
C GLU A 51 -2.22 -10.77 -16.96
N ALA A 52 -1.93 -11.79 -16.14
CA ALA A 52 -0.80 -11.81 -15.22
C ALA A 52 0.52 -12.06 -15.96
N ASP A 53 0.93 -11.08 -16.75
CA ASP A 53 2.11 -11.15 -17.60
C ASP A 53 2.95 -9.86 -17.49
N PRO A 54 4.27 -9.96 -17.21
CA PRO A 54 5.16 -8.80 -17.06
C PRO A 54 5.16 -7.82 -18.23
N GLN A 55 5.07 -8.32 -19.47
CA GLN A 55 5.08 -7.49 -20.67
C GLN A 55 3.75 -6.79 -20.83
N LEU A 56 2.62 -7.49 -20.63
CA LEU A 56 1.29 -6.89 -20.71
C LEU A 56 1.07 -5.81 -19.65
N VAL A 57 1.51 -6.02 -18.40
CA VAL A 57 1.40 -4.98 -17.36
C VAL A 57 2.28 -3.77 -17.67
N THR A 58 3.45 -3.98 -18.29
CA THR A 58 4.33 -2.88 -18.72
C THR A 58 3.70 -2.07 -19.86
N SER A 59 3.14 -2.73 -20.87
CA SER A 59 2.42 -2.05 -21.95
C SER A 59 1.16 -1.33 -21.46
N ALA A 60 0.46 -1.89 -20.47
CA ALA A 60 -0.64 -1.22 -19.80
C ALA A 60 -0.17 0.04 -19.06
N ALA A 61 0.93 -0.05 -18.30
CA ALA A 61 1.53 1.09 -17.63
C ALA A 61 1.96 2.19 -18.60
N GLN A 62 2.53 1.84 -19.76
CA GLN A 62 2.87 2.79 -20.83
C GLN A 62 1.63 3.58 -21.28
N ARG A 63 0.53 2.89 -21.63
CA ARG A 63 -0.73 3.57 -22.02
C ARG A 63 -1.29 4.47 -20.93
N LEU A 64 -1.20 4.05 -19.66
CA LEU A 64 -1.63 4.89 -18.53
C LEU A 64 -0.83 6.20 -18.45
N VAL A 65 0.48 6.14 -18.68
CA VAL A 65 1.34 7.34 -18.68
C VAL A 65 1.11 8.20 -19.92
N GLU A 66 1.11 7.61 -21.11
CA GLU A 66 1.00 8.32 -22.39
C GLU A 66 -0.39 8.91 -22.63
N ASP A 67 -1.43 8.08 -22.52
CA ASP A 67 -2.79 8.46 -22.92
C ASP A 67 -3.51 9.19 -21.79
N HIS A 68 -3.25 8.79 -20.55
CA HIS A 68 -3.99 9.30 -19.39
C HIS A 68 -3.18 10.26 -18.52
N ARG A 69 -1.86 10.36 -18.72
CA ARG A 69 -0.97 11.27 -17.96
C ARG A 69 -1.07 11.06 -16.46
N VAL A 70 -1.07 9.79 -16.03
CA VAL A 70 -1.14 9.43 -14.61
C VAL A 70 0.17 9.81 -13.90
N CYS A 71 0.08 10.21 -12.63
CA CYS A 71 1.23 10.55 -11.79
C CYS A 71 1.60 9.43 -10.80
N ALA A 72 0.74 8.42 -10.68
CA ALA A 72 0.99 7.23 -9.88
C ALA A 72 0.31 6.02 -10.50
N ILE A 73 0.88 4.84 -10.30
CA ILE A 73 0.36 3.54 -10.74
C ILE A 73 0.17 2.65 -9.51
N VAL A 74 -0.95 1.94 -9.45
CA VAL A 74 -1.22 0.90 -8.46
C VAL A 74 -1.62 -0.39 -9.19
N GLY A 75 -1.03 -1.53 -8.83
CA GLY A 75 -1.37 -2.81 -9.45
C GLY A 75 -0.30 -3.87 -9.33
N GLY A 76 -0.42 -4.92 -10.14
CA GLY A 76 0.38 -6.14 -10.06
C GLY A 76 -0.25 -7.15 -9.10
N VAL A 77 -0.01 -8.44 -9.31
CA VAL A 77 -0.61 -9.55 -8.52
C VAL A 77 0.41 -10.47 -7.88
N ASP A 78 1.60 -10.54 -8.46
CA ASP A 78 2.68 -11.43 -8.07
C ASP A 78 4.04 -10.73 -8.21
N ALA A 79 5.11 -11.41 -7.82
CA ALA A 79 6.45 -10.82 -7.89
C ALA A 79 6.88 -10.41 -9.31
N PRO A 80 6.69 -11.21 -10.38
CA PRO A 80 7.05 -10.81 -11.74
C PRO A 80 6.32 -9.56 -12.23
N THR A 81 5.00 -9.48 -12.05
CA THR A 81 4.22 -8.31 -12.50
C THR A 81 4.57 -7.05 -11.70
N CYS A 82 4.78 -7.18 -10.39
CA CYS A 82 5.20 -6.07 -9.55
C CYS A 82 6.62 -5.58 -9.89
N LEU A 83 7.55 -6.48 -10.20
CA LEU A 83 8.91 -6.12 -10.62
C LEU A 83 8.89 -5.36 -11.96
N ALA A 84 8.03 -5.77 -12.89
CA ALA A 84 7.85 -5.09 -14.17
C ALA A 84 7.33 -3.65 -13.98
N LEU A 85 6.28 -3.48 -13.19
CA LEU A 85 5.72 -2.16 -12.85
C LEU A 85 6.72 -1.27 -12.09
N HIS A 86 7.48 -1.86 -11.16
CA HIS A 86 8.55 -1.18 -10.43
C HIS A 86 9.62 -0.63 -11.38
N ARG A 87 10.14 -1.45 -12.29
CA ARG A 87 11.16 -1.03 -13.26
C ARG A 87 10.63 0.03 -14.21
N PHE A 88 9.41 -0.17 -14.70
CA PHE A 88 8.74 0.82 -15.54
C PHE A 88 8.63 2.18 -14.83
N ALA A 89 8.18 2.18 -13.58
CA ALA A 89 8.02 3.37 -12.78
C ALA A 89 9.34 4.12 -12.54
N ALA A 90 10.40 3.37 -12.24
CA ALA A 90 11.74 3.92 -12.06
C ALA A 90 12.28 4.62 -13.32
N VAL A 91 12.04 4.05 -14.51
CA VAL A 91 12.51 4.61 -15.78
C VAL A 91 11.69 5.82 -16.25
N ASN A 92 10.39 5.85 -15.92
CA ASN A 92 9.46 6.86 -16.43
C ASN A 92 9.11 7.96 -15.42
N ASP A 93 9.77 8.00 -14.26
CA ASP A 93 9.52 8.98 -13.19
C ASP A 93 8.04 9.11 -12.76
N VAL A 94 7.34 7.98 -12.77
CA VAL A 94 5.97 7.85 -12.25
C VAL A 94 6.01 7.08 -10.94
N LEU A 95 5.18 7.47 -9.96
CA LEU A 95 5.13 6.69 -8.72
C LEU A 95 4.50 5.32 -8.95
N TYR A 96 4.98 4.31 -8.25
CA TYR A 96 4.37 2.99 -8.20
C TYR A 96 4.09 2.59 -6.75
N PHE A 97 2.86 2.19 -6.46
CA PHE A 97 2.49 1.60 -5.18
C PHE A 97 2.35 0.09 -5.40
N ASN A 98 3.23 -0.67 -4.78
CA ASN A 98 3.22 -2.12 -4.76
C ASN A 98 2.26 -2.64 -3.66
N PRO A 99 1.12 -3.25 -4.02
CA PRO A 99 0.16 -3.78 -3.05
C PRO A 99 0.28 -5.31 -2.86
N ALA A 100 1.27 -5.96 -3.50
CA ALA A 100 1.18 -7.37 -3.85
C ALA A 100 2.45 -8.21 -3.67
N SER A 101 3.62 -7.63 -3.94
CA SER A 101 4.89 -8.36 -3.87
C SER A 101 5.61 -8.11 -2.56
N SER A 102 5.85 -9.20 -1.82
CA SER A 102 6.61 -9.23 -0.57
C SER A 102 8.13 -9.33 -0.77
N SER A 103 8.63 -9.34 -2.02
CA SER A 103 10.06 -9.51 -2.33
C SER A 103 10.97 -8.43 -1.75
N ASP A 104 11.89 -8.82 -0.85
CA ASP A 104 12.86 -7.93 -0.19
C ASP A 104 13.81 -7.25 -1.18
N GLU A 105 14.01 -7.80 -2.37
CA GLU A 105 14.84 -7.19 -3.40
C GLU A 105 14.30 -5.82 -3.85
N LEU A 106 12.97 -5.66 -3.93
CA LEU A 106 12.33 -4.42 -4.39
C LEU A 106 12.51 -3.23 -3.43
N ARG A 107 12.83 -3.53 -2.17
CA ARG A 107 13.07 -2.55 -1.10
C ARG A 107 14.51 -2.63 -0.55
N GLY A 108 15.36 -3.42 -1.22
CA GLY A 108 16.76 -3.63 -0.90
C GLY A 108 17.63 -3.28 -2.11
N LEU A 109 18.35 -4.27 -2.64
CA LEU A 109 19.35 -4.06 -3.70
C LEU A 109 18.78 -3.50 -5.01
N ASN A 110 17.51 -3.79 -5.33
CA ASN A 110 16.83 -3.31 -6.53
C ASN A 110 15.80 -2.24 -6.18
N CYS A 111 15.99 -1.47 -5.10
CA CYS A 111 15.03 -0.44 -4.75
C CYS A 111 15.01 0.74 -5.72
N SER A 112 13.88 1.44 -5.74
CA SER A 112 13.65 2.67 -6.52
C SER A 112 12.88 3.65 -5.66
N ARG A 113 13.29 4.92 -5.71
CA ARG A 113 12.62 6.00 -5.00
C ARG A 113 11.20 6.26 -5.54
N GLN A 114 10.93 5.85 -6.76
CA GLN A 114 9.61 5.93 -7.37
C GLN A 114 8.64 4.86 -6.83
N THR A 115 9.11 3.85 -6.08
CA THR A 115 8.25 2.78 -5.57
C THR A 115 7.96 2.94 -4.08
N PHE A 116 6.69 2.76 -3.70
CA PHE A 116 6.22 2.63 -2.33
C PHE A 116 5.63 1.25 -2.10
N HIS A 117 5.96 0.61 -0.99
CA HIS A 117 5.53 -0.75 -0.68
C HIS A 117 4.44 -0.73 0.39
N VAL A 118 3.21 -1.07 -0.02
CA VAL A 118 2.10 -1.29 0.92
C VAL A 118 2.09 -2.74 1.39
N GLU A 119 2.39 -3.69 0.50
CA GLU A 119 2.63 -5.08 0.90
C GLU A 119 3.79 -5.17 1.90
N ALA A 120 3.64 -6.03 2.89
CA ALA A 120 4.68 -6.30 3.85
C ALA A 120 5.79 -7.14 3.24
N SER A 121 7.01 -6.83 3.65
CA SER A 121 8.21 -7.52 3.22
C SER A 121 8.28 -8.95 3.76
N ASP A 122 8.98 -9.85 3.07
CA ASP A 122 9.26 -11.19 3.60
C ASP A 122 10.01 -11.08 4.94
N GLN A 123 10.97 -10.16 5.05
CA GLN A 123 11.62 -9.84 6.32
C GLN A 123 10.65 -9.34 7.40
N MET A 124 9.69 -8.47 7.10
CA MET A 124 8.66 -8.02 8.06
C MET A 124 7.80 -9.20 8.54
N ARG A 125 7.42 -10.10 7.62
CA ARG A 125 6.65 -11.31 7.95
C ARG A 125 7.47 -12.24 8.85
N GLY A 126 8.76 -12.44 8.54
CA GLY A 126 9.69 -13.21 9.36
C GLY A 126 9.88 -12.63 10.77
N ASP A 127 10.10 -11.32 10.87
CA ASP A 127 10.24 -10.63 12.16
C ASP A 127 8.95 -10.73 12.99
N ALA A 128 7.79 -10.55 12.36
CA ALA A 128 6.51 -10.72 13.04
C ALA A 128 6.32 -12.16 13.55
N LEU A 129 6.60 -13.17 12.73
CA LEU A 129 6.53 -14.57 13.17
C LEU A 129 7.50 -14.87 14.32
N ALA A 130 8.70 -14.28 14.30
CA ALA A 130 9.68 -14.44 15.38
C ALA A 130 9.23 -13.76 16.69
N LEU A 131 8.40 -12.73 16.61
CA LEU A 131 7.81 -12.05 17.77
C LEU A 131 6.57 -12.77 18.33
N GLU A 132 6.03 -13.78 17.64
CA GLU A 132 4.87 -14.57 18.10
C GLU A 132 5.32 -15.88 18.76
N PRO A 133 5.28 -15.99 20.12
CA PRO A 133 5.83 -17.15 20.82
C PRO A 133 5.14 -18.49 20.47
N SER A 134 3.91 -18.45 19.96
CA SER A 134 3.15 -19.65 19.60
C SER A 134 3.40 -20.11 18.16
N ALA A 135 4.00 -19.26 17.31
CA ALA A 135 4.20 -19.54 15.89
C ALA A 135 5.16 -20.71 15.63
N SER A 136 6.14 -20.95 16.50
CA SER A 136 7.11 -22.05 16.35
C SER A 136 6.53 -23.44 16.63
N ARG A 137 5.33 -23.53 17.23
CA ARG A 137 4.71 -24.77 17.72
C ARG A 137 3.52 -25.23 16.88
N THR A 138 3.08 -24.44 15.92
CA THR A 138 1.78 -24.56 15.25
C THR A 138 1.83 -24.02 13.82
N GLN A 139 0.75 -24.20 13.06
CA GLN A 139 0.58 -23.52 11.78
C GLN A 139 0.24 -22.04 12.05
N ALA A 140 1.17 -21.15 11.72
CA ALA A 140 0.98 -19.71 11.84
C ALA A 140 0.89 -19.05 10.45
N LEU A 141 -0.04 -18.12 10.31
CA LEU A 141 -0.19 -17.27 9.12
C LEU A 141 0.06 -15.82 9.53
N CYS A 142 1.09 -15.21 8.96
CA CYS A 142 1.35 -13.77 9.11
C CYS A 142 0.69 -13.02 7.96
N THR A 143 -0.03 -11.94 8.26
CA THR A 143 -0.85 -11.19 7.31
C THR A 143 -0.82 -9.69 7.61
N THR A 144 -1.08 -8.84 6.63
CA THR A 144 -1.13 -7.37 6.86
C THR A 144 -2.49 -6.92 7.40
N TRP A 145 -3.55 -7.73 7.27
CA TRP A 145 -4.89 -7.44 7.77
C TRP A 145 -5.62 -8.73 8.13
N ASP A 146 -6.43 -8.68 9.16
CA ASP A 146 -7.28 -9.80 9.56
C ASP A 146 -8.73 -9.31 9.73
N SER A 147 -9.69 -10.01 9.13
CA SER A 147 -11.11 -9.61 9.16
C SER A 147 -11.74 -9.71 10.55
N SER A 148 -11.08 -10.38 11.50
CA SER A 148 -11.54 -10.43 12.91
C SER A 148 -11.24 -9.16 13.70
N LEU A 149 -10.51 -8.19 13.12
CA LEU A 149 -10.25 -6.91 13.78
C LEU A 149 -11.54 -6.10 13.93
N VAL A 150 -11.81 -5.69 15.18
CA VAL A 150 -13.04 -4.93 15.54
C VAL A 150 -12.77 -3.56 16.16
N ARG A 151 -11.52 -3.24 16.51
CA ARG A 151 -11.17 -1.98 17.17
C ARG A 151 -10.76 -0.92 16.15
N TYR A 152 -10.76 0.34 16.56
CA TYR A 152 -10.23 1.47 15.76
C TYR A 152 -10.91 1.65 14.40
N GLY A 153 -12.19 1.26 14.30
CA GLY A 153 -12.97 1.32 13.07
C GLY A 153 -12.70 0.20 12.07
N ALA A 154 -11.91 -0.81 12.44
CA ALA A 154 -11.70 -2.01 11.61
C ALA A 154 -13.00 -2.76 11.32
N ASP A 155 -13.90 -2.84 12.32
CA ASP A 155 -15.25 -3.38 12.17
C ASP A 155 -16.05 -2.68 11.07
N THR A 156 -15.95 -1.35 11.03
CA THR A 156 -16.64 -0.52 10.05
C THR A 156 -16.04 -0.70 8.66
N LEU A 157 -14.71 -0.79 8.54
CA LEU A 157 -14.06 -1.10 7.26
C LEU A 157 -14.47 -2.49 6.76
N ASN A 158 -14.42 -3.50 7.62
CA ASN A 158 -14.81 -4.88 7.30
C ASN A 158 -16.29 -4.95 6.90
N ALA A 159 -17.18 -4.29 7.63
CA ALA A 159 -18.61 -4.24 7.31
C ALA A 159 -18.90 -3.58 5.95
N ARG A 160 -18.20 -2.48 5.62
CA ARG A 160 -18.33 -1.84 4.30
C ARG A 160 -17.84 -2.77 3.18
N PHE A 161 -16.71 -3.43 3.38
CA PHE A 161 -16.16 -4.37 2.39
C PHE A 161 -17.11 -5.55 2.17
N HIS A 162 -17.60 -6.17 3.25
CA HIS A 162 -18.54 -7.28 3.18
C HIS A 162 -19.87 -6.86 2.54
N ALA A 163 -20.41 -5.69 2.88
CA ALA A 163 -21.63 -5.18 2.25
C ALA A 163 -21.48 -4.95 0.74
N GLN A 164 -20.27 -4.58 0.28
CA GLN A 164 -20.01 -4.33 -1.13
C GLN A 164 -19.74 -5.60 -1.93
N PHE A 165 -19.09 -6.61 -1.35
CA PHE A 165 -18.59 -7.78 -2.11
C PHE A 165 -19.09 -9.15 -1.62
N GLY A 166 -19.78 -9.23 -0.48
CA GLY A 166 -20.25 -10.48 0.11
C GLY A 166 -19.13 -11.39 0.65
N GLU A 167 -17.94 -10.85 0.86
CA GLU A 167 -16.75 -11.57 1.32
C GLU A 167 -16.06 -10.77 2.42
N ASP A 168 -15.26 -11.45 3.24
CA ASP A 168 -14.41 -10.80 4.24
C ASP A 168 -13.20 -10.13 3.59
N MET A 169 -12.78 -9.00 4.15
CA MET A 169 -11.60 -8.28 3.66
C MET A 169 -10.32 -9.08 3.95
N SER A 170 -9.59 -9.46 2.90
CA SER A 170 -8.26 -10.07 3.00
C SER A 170 -7.16 -9.03 3.20
N ASP A 171 -5.94 -9.46 3.56
CA ASP A 171 -4.75 -8.60 3.51
C ASP A 171 -4.50 -8.00 2.15
N ARG A 172 -4.66 -8.81 1.11
CA ARG A 172 -4.52 -8.34 -0.26
C ARG A 172 -5.49 -7.20 -0.57
N ALA A 173 -6.76 -7.36 -0.20
CA ALA A 173 -7.77 -6.32 -0.40
C ALA A 173 -7.45 -5.07 0.43
N TRP A 174 -6.96 -5.23 1.66
CA TRP A 174 -6.55 -4.11 2.50
C TRP A 174 -5.34 -3.36 1.93
N ASN A 175 -4.32 -4.07 1.44
CA ASN A 175 -3.13 -3.48 0.82
C ASN A 175 -3.51 -2.65 -0.42
N GLU A 176 -4.39 -3.20 -1.26
CA GLU A 176 -4.91 -2.52 -2.44
C GLU A 176 -5.73 -1.26 -2.10
N TRP A 177 -6.66 -1.39 -1.15
CA TRP A 177 -7.46 -0.26 -0.67
C TRP A 177 -6.58 0.84 -0.08
N PHE A 178 -5.61 0.46 0.76
CA PHE A 178 -4.70 1.39 1.41
C PHE A 178 -3.80 2.12 0.41
N ALA A 179 -3.35 1.46 -0.65
CA ALA A 179 -2.55 2.11 -1.70
C ALA A 179 -3.31 3.29 -2.36
N ILE A 180 -4.59 3.09 -2.71
CA ILE A 180 -5.43 4.15 -3.26
C ILE A 180 -5.69 5.24 -2.21
N LYS A 181 -6.01 4.86 -0.97
CA LYS A 181 -6.23 5.79 0.14
C LYS A 181 -5.02 6.66 0.40
N ALA A 182 -3.81 6.10 0.43
CA ALA A 182 -2.59 6.85 0.70
C ALA A 182 -2.32 7.94 -0.35
N LEU A 183 -2.50 7.60 -1.63
CA LEU A 183 -2.40 8.56 -2.74
C LEU A 183 -3.48 9.66 -2.64
N TRP A 184 -4.74 9.25 -2.47
CA TRP A 184 -5.88 10.15 -2.38
C TRP A 184 -5.76 11.11 -1.19
N GLU A 185 -5.48 10.61 0.01
CA GLU A 185 -5.38 11.44 1.21
C GLU A 185 -4.20 12.41 1.15
N THR A 186 -3.09 12.00 0.52
CA THR A 186 -1.95 12.89 0.31
C THR A 186 -2.38 14.08 -0.54
N PHE A 187 -2.99 13.85 -1.70
CA PHE A 187 -3.54 14.91 -2.55
C PHE A 187 -4.64 15.72 -1.85
N ALA A 188 -5.53 15.08 -1.10
CA ALA A 188 -6.60 15.75 -0.37
C ALA A 188 -6.04 16.75 0.66
N ARG A 189 -4.95 16.40 1.36
CA ARG A 189 -4.30 17.27 2.35
C ARG A 189 -3.41 18.34 1.73
N THR A 190 -2.60 17.99 0.73
CA THR A 190 -1.51 18.86 0.26
C THR A 190 -1.78 19.52 -1.09
N GLY A 191 -2.71 18.98 -1.88
CA GLY A 191 -2.92 19.37 -3.27
C GLY A 191 -1.88 18.82 -4.25
N ALA A 192 -0.93 17.99 -3.79
CA ALA A 192 0.10 17.35 -4.61
C ALA A 192 -0.53 16.46 -5.69
N ASN A 193 -0.28 16.78 -6.96
CA ASN A 193 -0.93 16.11 -8.10
C ASN A 193 0.04 15.72 -9.23
N SER A 194 1.34 15.71 -8.95
CA SER A 194 2.38 15.15 -9.80
C SER A 194 3.23 14.13 -9.05
N SER A 195 3.96 13.27 -9.76
CA SER A 195 4.80 12.22 -9.15
C SER A 195 5.78 12.82 -8.14
N ALA A 196 6.47 13.91 -8.53
CA ALA A 196 7.44 14.59 -7.68
C ALA A 196 6.81 15.24 -6.43
N GLN A 197 5.63 15.85 -6.57
CA GLN A 197 4.94 16.45 -5.43
C GLN A 197 4.42 15.39 -4.46
N LEU A 198 3.86 14.30 -4.98
CA LEU A 198 3.39 13.17 -4.18
C LEU A 198 4.56 12.50 -3.46
N LEU A 199 5.67 12.26 -4.15
CA LEU A 199 6.90 11.71 -3.58
C LEU A 199 7.37 12.56 -2.40
N ALA A 200 7.55 13.87 -2.63
CA ALA A 200 8.01 14.78 -1.61
C ALA A 200 7.06 14.83 -0.39
N ALA A 201 5.75 14.76 -0.62
CA ALA A 201 4.76 14.73 0.46
C ALA A 201 4.79 13.41 1.25
N LEU A 202 4.92 12.28 0.57
CA LEU A 202 4.94 10.94 1.19
C LEU A 202 6.18 10.71 2.06
N GLU A 203 7.31 11.31 1.69
CA GLU A 203 8.57 11.25 2.47
C GLU A 203 8.59 12.20 3.68
N GLN A 204 7.59 13.08 3.84
CA GLN A 204 7.56 13.98 4.99
C GLN A 204 7.40 13.19 6.29
N SER A 205 8.23 13.52 7.27
CA SER A 205 8.16 12.93 8.62
C SER A 205 6.85 13.24 9.34
N SER A 206 6.04 14.18 8.86
CA SER A 206 4.69 14.50 9.35
C SER A 206 3.57 13.73 8.64
N THR A 207 3.83 13.12 7.47
CA THR A 207 2.81 12.40 6.72
C THR A 207 2.41 11.12 7.43
N ARG A 208 1.12 11.02 7.70
CA ARG A 208 0.51 9.93 8.46
C ARG A 208 -0.79 9.49 7.81
N PHE A 209 -1.10 8.22 7.96
CA PHE A 209 -2.35 7.61 7.49
C PHE A 209 -2.98 6.80 8.62
N ASP A 210 -4.30 6.80 8.66
CA ASP A 210 -5.05 5.83 9.46
C ASP A 210 -5.35 4.61 8.58
N GLY A 211 -4.88 3.44 8.99
CA GLY A 211 -5.16 2.17 8.31
C GLY A 211 -6.32 1.37 8.90
N HIS A 212 -7.09 1.94 9.84
CA HIS A 212 -8.01 1.22 10.74
C HIS A 212 -7.29 0.18 11.61
N LYS A 213 -6.01 0.44 11.93
CA LYS A 213 -5.15 -0.46 12.73
C LYS A 213 -4.87 0.10 14.13
N GLY A 214 -5.50 1.21 14.53
CA GLY A 214 -5.25 1.88 15.81
C GLY A 214 -3.88 2.55 15.94
N ARG A 215 -3.04 2.44 14.90
CA ARG A 215 -1.70 3.01 14.83
C ARG A 215 -1.58 3.86 13.58
N SER A 216 -0.86 4.96 13.74
CA SER A 216 -0.56 5.86 12.63
C SER A 216 0.49 5.22 11.72
N LEU A 217 0.18 5.11 10.43
CA LEU A 217 1.02 4.50 9.42
C LEU A 217 1.80 5.59 8.65
N SER A 218 3.00 5.27 8.20
CA SER A 218 3.83 6.15 7.35
C SER A 218 4.80 5.33 6.50
N PHE A 219 5.34 5.92 5.44
CA PHE A 219 6.39 5.26 4.66
C PHE A 219 7.77 5.58 5.22
N ARG A 220 8.66 4.59 5.22
CA ARG A 220 10.08 4.76 5.56
C ARG A 220 10.78 5.62 4.53
N THR A 221 11.61 6.54 4.98
CA THR A 221 12.36 7.45 4.13
C THR A 221 13.63 6.84 3.54
N TRP A 222 13.92 5.56 3.80
CA TRP A 222 15.13 4.87 3.33
C TRP A 222 14.87 3.70 2.38
N ASP A 223 13.64 3.16 2.35
CA ASP A 223 13.26 2.05 1.47
C ASP A 223 11.79 2.13 0.98
N HIS A 224 11.05 3.18 1.37
CA HIS A 224 9.63 3.36 1.07
C HIS A 224 8.71 2.18 1.47
N GLN A 225 9.13 1.36 2.42
CA GLN A 225 8.26 0.36 3.04
C GLN A 225 7.27 1.03 3.99
N LEU A 226 6.00 0.63 3.91
CA LEU A 226 4.96 1.07 4.85
C LEU A 226 5.28 0.54 6.25
N ARG A 227 5.41 1.46 7.21
CA ARG A 227 5.39 1.15 8.64
C ARG A 227 3.98 0.79 9.03
N GLN A 228 3.77 -0.50 9.31
CA GLN A 228 2.48 -1.03 9.74
C GLN A 228 2.67 -2.20 10.70
N PRO A 229 1.71 -2.44 11.61
CA PRO A 229 1.69 -3.68 12.35
C PRO A 229 1.32 -4.84 11.42
N MET A 230 1.74 -6.03 11.84
CA MET A 230 1.42 -7.30 11.21
C MET A 230 0.53 -8.11 12.14
N TYR A 231 -0.31 -8.97 11.57
CA TYR A 231 -1.19 -9.84 12.32
C TYR A 231 -0.76 -11.28 12.14
N VAL A 232 -0.50 -11.99 13.24
CA VAL A 232 -0.14 -13.40 13.21
C VAL A 232 -1.31 -14.21 13.74
N ARG A 233 -1.89 -15.00 12.86
CA ARG A 233 -2.94 -15.98 13.18
C ARG A 233 -2.28 -17.30 13.54
N VAL A 234 -2.63 -17.83 14.70
CA VAL A 234 -2.11 -19.08 15.23
C VAL A 234 -3.29 -20.02 15.45
N GLN A 235 -3.19 -21.26 14.99
CA GLN A 235 -4.15 -22.31 15.31
C GLN A 235 -3.50 -23.35 16.23
N ASP A 236 -4.06 -23.55 17.42
CA ASP A 236 -3.55 -24.55 18.36
C ASP A 236 -3.90 -25.99 17.93
N SER A 237 -3.37 -26.98 18.65
CA SER A 237 -3.60 -28.39 18.37
C SER A 237 -5.07 -28.83 18.58
N ALA A 238 -5.86 -28.04 19.31
CA ALA A 238 -7.30 -28.25 19.50
C ALA A 238 -8.14 -27.54 18.42
N GLY A 239 -7.50 -26.81 17.50
CA GLY A 239 -8.15 -26.08 16.41
C GLY A 239 -8.59 -24.67 16.78
N ALA A 240 -8.37 -24.21 18.01
CA ALA A 240 -8.70 -22.84 18.42
C ALA A 240 -7.76 -21.84 17.76
N THR A 241 -8.32 -20.73 17.28
CA THR A 241 -7.56 -19.71 16.54
C THR A 241 -7.43 -18.43 17.36
N SER A 242 -6.21 -17.89 17.45
CA SER A 242 -5.92 -16.59 18.02
C SER A 242 -5.21 -15.69 17.00
N VAL A 243 -5.39 -14.38 17.11
CA VAL A 243 -4.72 -13.38 16.27
C VAL A 243 -3.98 -12.39 17.16
N SER A 244 -2.66 -12.28 16.94
CA SER A 244 -1.79 -11.32 17.63
C SER A 244 -1.45 -10.15 16.71
N GLU A 245 -1.51 -8.92 17.24
CA GLU A 245 -0.95 -7.73 16.57
C GLU A 245 0.52 -7.57 16.98
N LEU A 246 1.41 -7.45 15.99
CA LEU A 246 2.85 -7.37 16.19
C LEU A 246 3.47 -6.15 15.49
N PRO A 247 4.48 -5.51 16.10
CA PRO A 247 5.01 -5.79 17.43
C PRO A 247 4.03 -5.34 18.53
N VAL A 248 3.97 -6.10 19.63
CA VAL A 248 3.20 -5.71 20.81
C VAL A 248 3.85 -4.47 21.41
N THR A 249 3.22 -3.31 21.25
CA THR A 249 3.67 -2.07 21.91
C THR A 249 2.74 -1.77 23.06
N SER A 250 3.28 -1.57 24.26
CA SER A 250 2.51 -1.18 25.44
C SER A 250 1.90 0.22 25.25
N ALA A 251 0.57 0.25 25.12
CA ALA A 251 -0.30 1.43 25.16
C ALA A 251 -0.14 2.49 24.05
N ALA A 252 -1.26 3.20 23.82
CA ALA A 252 -1.42 4.29 22.86
C ALA A 252 -0.26 5.30 22.91
N GLY A 253 0.63 5.27 21.93
CA GLY A 253 1.81 6.14 21.90
C GLY A 253 3.05 5.56 21.22
N GLY A 254 3.06 4.26 20.88
CA GLY A 254 4.12 3.62 20.11
C GLY A 254 4.21 4.16 18.68
N GLY A 255 4.88 5.31 18.52
CA GLY A 255 5.13 5.97 17.24
C GLY A 255 5.92 5.10 16.25
N ALA A 256 6.34 5.72 15.13
CA ALA A 256 7.05 5.04 14.03
C ALA A 256 8.21 4.12 14.49
N ALA A 257 8.93 4.52 15.54
CA ALA A 257 10.04 3.76 16.12
C ALA A 257 9.67 2.32 16.54
N GLY A 258 8.44 2.08 17.00
CA GLY A 258 7.99 0.74 17.37
C GLY A 258 7.75 -0.15 16.14
N LEU A 259 7.26 0.42 15.04
CA LEU A 259 7.00 -0.33 13.79
C LEU A 259 8.27 -0.60 12.99
N ASP A 260 9.35 0.13 13.27
CA ASP A 260 10.67 -0.12 12.70
C ASP A 260 11.34 -1.37 13.26
N LEU A 261 10.72 -2.06 14.23
CA LEU A 261 11.10 -3.41 14.65
C LEU A 261 10.87 -4.47 13.56
N LEU A 262 10.01 -4.22 12.56
CA LEU A 262 9.71 -5.16 11.49
C LEU A 262 10.46 -4.80 10.18
N GLY A 263 11.16 -5.75 9.57
CA GLY A 263 11.89 -5.55 8.32
C GLY A 263 13.22 -4.81 8.49
N ALA A 264 13.81 -4.43 7.36
CA ALA A 264 15.12 -3.79 7.28
C ALA A 264 15.20 -2.50 8.09
N LYS A 265 16.30 -2.36 8.86
CA LYS A 265 16.61 -1.16 9.64
C LYS A 265 17.30 -0.12 8.77
N GLU A 266 17.18 1.15 9.13
CA GLU A 266 17.81 2.25 8.39
C GLU A 266 19.34 2.10 8.32
N GLU A 267 20.00 1.79 9.43
CA GLU A 267 21.44 1.54 9.52
C GLU A 267 21.92 0.29 8.78
N ALA A 268 21.03 -0.68 8.54
CA ALA A 268 21.34 -1.92 7.82
C ALA A 268 20.76 -1.93 6.39
N ARG A 269 20.34 -0.77 5.87
CA ARG A 269 19.64 -0.69 4.59
C ARG A 269 20.53 -1.12 3.43
N LEU A 270 19.99 -1.98 2.57
CA LEU A 270 20.58 -2.30 1.27
C LEU A 270 20.12 -1.34 0.18
N CYS A 271 19.00 -0.63 0.39
CA CYS A 271 18.49 0.34 -0.55
C CYS A 271 19.38 1.59 -0.61
N GLN A 272 19.88 1.87 -1.82
CA GLN A 272 20.67 3.07 -2.16
C GLN A 272 19.98 3.90 -3.26
N TRP A 273 18.65 3.79 -3.39
CA TRP A 273 17.83 4.51 -4.37
C TRP A 273 18.15 4.31 -5.85
N GLY A 274 18.52 3.09 -6.25
CA GLY A 274 18.91 2.82 -7.64
C GLY A 274 20.25 3.44 -8.03
N ALA A 275 20.97 4.11 -7.11
CA ALA A 275 22.38 4.37 -7.26
C ALA A 275 23.12 3.03 -7.15
N ARG A 276 23.34 2.37 -8.29
CA ARG A 276 24.50 1.48 -8.39
C ARG A 276 25.74 2.38 -8.50
N PRO A 277 26.85 2.04 -7.84
CA PRO A 277 28.12 2.74 -8.03
C PRO A 277 28.53 2.76 -9.51
#